data_AF-A0A426XFP8-F1
#
_entry.id   AF-A0A426XFP8-F1
#
_cell.length_a   1.000
_cell.length_b   1.000
_cell.length_c   1.000
_cell.angle_alpha   90.00
_cell.angle_beta   90.00
_cell.angle_gamma   90.00
#
_symmetry.space_group_name_H-M   'P 1'
#
loop_
_entity.id
_entity.type
_entity.pdbx_description
1 polymer ?
#
loop_
_entity_poly.entity_id
_entity_poly.type
_entity_poly.pdbx_seq_one_letter_code
_entity_poly.pdbx_strand_id
1 'polypeptide(L)'
;MATDIDSLPQDLLVELCVSIVSSSPTSREDIMRLRALCRRFREASKGRKVGQCMPVRRERVFRWLDADGYFAFLRSCAECDNLEASLILGLVSSNSSFTYS
;
A
#
# COMPACT_ATOMS: atom_id res chain seq x y z
N MET A 1 12.60 27.93 3.47
CA MET A 1 13.15 27.03 4.51
C MET A 1 12.78 25.61 4.09
N ALA A 2 13.71 24.86 3.50
CA ALA A 2 13.45 23.45 3.21
C ALA A 2 13.39 22.72 4.55
N THR A 3 12.20 22.21 4.91
CA THR A 3 12.06 21.31 6.05
C THR A 3 12.88 20.07 5.75
N ASP A 4 13.90 19.83 6.56
CA ASP A 4 14.71 18.63 6.46
C ASP A 4 13.80 17.41 6.67
N ILE A 5 13.80 16.47 5.72
CA ILE A 5 13.04 15.23 5.80
C ILE A 5 13.40 14.47 7.08
N ASP A 6 14.64 14.60 7.54
CA ASP A 6 15.12 13.95 8.76
C ASP A 6 14.47 14.51 10.04
N SER A 7 13.87 15.70 9.99
CA SER A 7 13.15 16.32 11.11
C SER A 7 11.65 15.99 11.18
N LEU A 8 11.08 15.42 10.10
CA LEU A 8 9.64 15.14 10.03
C LEU A 8 9.24 14.01 10.99
N PRO A 9 8.08 14.08 11.69
CA PRO A 9 7.51 12.94 12.39
C PRO A 9 7.27 11.73 11.47
N GLN A 10 7.40 10.53 12.02
CA GLN A 10 7.25 9.29 11.23
C GLN A 10 5.84 9.15 10.65
N ASP A 11 4.80 9.57 11.37
CA ASP A 11 3.41 9.48 10.91
C ASP A 11 3.16 10.36 9.66
N LEU A 12 3.79 11.54 9.57
CA LEU A 12 3.70 12.38 8.38
C LEU A 12 4.38 11.72 7.16
N LEU A 13 5.47 10.97 7.37
CA LEU A 13 6.09 10.20 6.30
C LEU A 13 5.18 9.06 5.82
N VAL A 14 4.44 8.41 6.73
CA VAL A 14 3.44 7.39 6.37
C VAL A 14 2.29 8.03 5.57
N GLU A 15 1.76 9.17 6.01
CA GLU A 15 0.70 9.89 5.28
C GLU A 15 1.18 10.35 3.89
N LEU A 16 2.43 10.78 3.75
CA LEU A 16 3.03 11.05 2.44
C LEU A 16 3.07 9.80 1.55
N CYS A 17 3.49 8.65 2.09
CA CYS A 17 3.45 7.39 1.36
C CYS A 17 2.02 7.02 0.93
N VAL A 18 1.03 7.20 1.82
CA VAL A 18 -0.39 6.96 1.51
C VAL A 18 -0.88 7.88 0.39
N SER A 19 -0.54 9.16 0.45
CA SER A 19 -0.89 10.14 -0.59
C SER A 19 -0.32 9.76 -1.95
N ILE A 20 0.96 9.36 -1.99
CA ILE A 20 1.62 8.88 -3.21
C ILE A 20 0.94 7.61 -3.74
N VAL A 21 0.66 6.66 -2.87
CA VAL A 21 -0.02 5.41 -3.25
C VAL A 21 -1.41 5.68 -3.83
N SER A 22 -2.14 6.65 -3.30
CA SER A 22 -3.50 6.96 -3.73
C SER A 22 -3.55 7.75 -5.04
N SER A 23 -2.56 8.62 -5.29
CA SER A 23 -2.58 9.58 -6.41
C SER A 23 -1.71 9.15 -7.60
N SER A 24 -0.60 8.47 -7.35
CA SER A 24 0.35 8.13 -8.40
C SER A 24 -0.24 7.09 -9.35
N PRO A 25 0.01 7.15 -10.67
CA PRO A 25 -0.29 6.05 -11.60
C PRO A 25 0.68 4.86 -11.45
N THR A 26 1.79 5.06 -10.74
CA THR A 26 2.93 4.13 -10.55
C THR A 26 3.15 3.77 -9.07
N SER A 27 2.07 3.73 -8.28
CA SER A 27 2.11 3.62 -6.81
C SER A 27 3.08 2.61 -6.23
N ARG A 28 3.04 1.35 -6.69
CA ARG A 28 3.93 0.33 -6.14
C ARG A 28 5.41 0.66 -6.40
N GLU A 29 5.72 1.09 -7.62
CA GLU A 29 7.09 1.39 -8.00
C GLU A 29 7.63 2.63 -7.29
N ASP A 30 6.80 3.66 -7.12
CA ASP A 30 7.19 4.85 -6.38
C ASP A 30 7.45 4.54 -4.90
N ILE A 31 6.64 3.68 -4.29
CA ILE A 31 6.90 3.17 -2.94
C ILE A 31 8.22 2.37 -2.87
N MET A 32 8.50 1.54 -3.87
CA MET A 32 9.78 0.80 -3.92
C MET A 32 10.97 1.75 -4.06
N ARG A 33 10.85 2.81 -4.87
CA ARG A 33 11.88 3.85 -5.01
C ARG A 33 12.08 4.60 -3.69
N LEU A 34 11.01 5.05 -3.04
CA LEU A 34 11.07 5.72 -1.73
C LEU A 34 11.76 4.84 -0.67
N ARG A 35 11.46 3.54 -0.67
CA ARG A 35 12.10 2.57 0.23
C ARG A 35 13.61 2.44 0.01
N ALA A 36 14.08 2.68 -1.21
CA ALA A 36 15.50 2.68 -1.55
C ALA A 36 16.20 3.99 -1.20
N LEU A 37 15.48 5.12 -1.09
CA LEU A 37 16.06 6.43 -0.80
C LEU A 37 16.64 6.52 0.62
N CYS A 38 15.86 6.16 1.65
CA CYS A 38 16.35 6.25 3.03
C CYS A 38 15.65 5.29 3.99
N ARG A 39 16.28 5.06 5.16
CA ARG A 39 15.75 4.20 6.22
C ARG A 39 14.39 4.67 6.74
N ARG A 40 14.17 5.99 6.84
CA ARG A 40 12.93 6.55 7.36
C ARG A 40 11.74 6.24 6.45
N PHE A 41 11.90 6.45 5.13
CA PHE A 41 10.90 6.08 4.14
C PHE A 41 10.76 4.56 4.01
N ARG A 42 11.84 3.79 4.18
CA ARG A 42 11.74 2.33 4.25
C ARG A 42 10.79 1.90 5.36
N GLU A 43 10.92 2.46 6.56
CA GLU A 43 10.00 2.15 7.67
C GLU A 43 8.60 2.71 7.43
N ALA A 44 8.47 3.95 6.92
CA ALA A 44 7.17 4.55 6.62
C ALA A 44 6.38 3.73 5.56
N SER A 45 7.08 3.23 4.54
CA SER A 45 6.50 2.41 3.46
C SER A 45 5.95 1.06 3.92
N LYS A 46 6.35 0.59 5.12
CA LYS A 46 5.83 -0.63 5.74
C LYS A 46 4.62 -0.35 6.64
N GLY A 47 4.23 0.92 6.79
CA GLY A 47 3.06 1.30 7.57
C GLY A 47 1.81 0.62 7.03
N ARG A 48 1.00 0.05 7.93
CA ARG A 48 -0.20 -0.71 7.58
C ARG A 48 -1.15 0.06 6.65
N LYS A 49 -1.32 1.37 6.90
CA LYS A 49 -2.11 2.27 6.05
C LYS A 49 -1.63 2.30 4.59
N VAL A 50 -0.33 2.19 4.33
CA VAL A 50 0.23 2.19 2.96
C VAL A 50 -0.23 0.95 2.21
N GLY A 51 -0.20 -0.23 2.86
CA GLY A 51 -0.74 -1.47 2.29
C GLY A 51 -2.26 -1.43 2.12
N GLN A 52 -2.96 -0.85 3.09
CA GLN A 52 -4.42 -0.67 3.06
C GLN A 52 -4.89 0.18 1.87
N CYS A 53 -4.18 1.26 1.56
CA CYS A 53 -4.54 2.19 0.49
C CYS A 53 -3.98 1.78 -0.90
N MET A 54 -3.22 0.68 -0.98
CA MET A 54 -2.60 0.24 -2.23
C MET A 54 -3.65 -0.11 -3.30
N PRO A 55 -3.62 0.51 -4.49
CA PRO A 55 -4.60 0.27 -5.56
C PRO A 55 -4.25 -1.01 -6.34
N VAL A 56 -4.51 -2.16 -5.73
CA VAL A 56 -4.05 -3.48 -6.21
C VAL A 56 -4.66 -3.87 -7.55
N ARG A 57 -5.91 -3.48 -7.87
CA ARG A 57 -6.50 -3.75 -9.20
C ARG A 57 -5.73 -3.07 -10.31
N ARG A 58 -5.33 -1.82 -10.10
CA ARG A 58 -4.60 -1.06 -11.11
C ARG A 58 -3.20 -1.64 -11.34
N GLU A 59 -2.56 -2.10 -10.27
CA GLU A 59 -1.25 -2.78 -10.35
C GLU A 59 -1.31 -4.09 -11.14
N ARG A 60 -2.44 -4.81 -11.12
CA ARG A 60 -2.64 -6.05 -11.89
C ARG A 60 -2.45 -5.86 -13.40
N VAL A 61 -2.96 -4.76 -13.94
CA VAL A 61 -3.15 -4.61 -15.39
C VAL A 61 -1.83 -4.47 -16.13
N PHE A 62 -0.75 -4.03 -15.46
CA PHE A 62 0.43 -3.55 -16.19
C PHE A 62 1.81 -3.97 -15.66
N ARG A 63 1.96 -4.68 -14.52
CA ARG A 63 3.26 -4.62 -13.79
C ARG A 63 3.80 -5.90 -13.16
N TRP A 64 3.22 -7.07 -13.42
CA TRP A 64 3.68 -8.32 -12.82
C TRP A 64 4.25 -9.26 -13.87
N LEU A 65 5.50 -9.68 -13.67
CA LEU A 65 6.19 -10.63 -14.54
C LEU A 65 5.67 -12.06 -14.33
N ASP A 66 5.23 -12.36 -13.11
CA ASP A 66 4.72 -13.66 -12.71
C ASP A 66 3.48 -13.52 -11.81
N ALA A 67 2.62 -14.54 -11.86
CA ALA A 67 1.37 -14.55 -11.10
C ALA A 67 1.61 -14.74 -9.60
N ASP A 68 2.63 -15.51 -9.21
CA ASP A 68 2.91 -15.84 -7.80
C ASP A 68 3.30 -14.60 -6.99
N GLY A 69 4.13 -13.73 -7.57
CA GLY A 69 4.54 -12.45 -7.01
C GLY A 69 3.36 -11.50 -6.87
N TYR A 70 2.44 -11.50 -7.85
CA TYR A 70 1.20 -10.73 -7.74
C TYR A 70 0.32 -11.24 -6.59
N PHE A 71 0.16 -12.56 -6.44
CA PHE A 71 -0.61 -13.13 -5.33
C PHE A 71 0.05 -12.91 -3.97
N ALA A 72 1.38 -13.00 -3.88
CA ALA A 72 2.12 -12.69 -2.66
C ALA A 72 1.92 -11.22 -2.25
N PHE A 73 1.95 -10.30 -3.22
CA PHE A 73 1.63 -8.90 -3.00
C PHE A 73 0.20 -8.68 -2.53
N LEU A 74 -0.78 -9.31 -3.19
CA LEU A 74 -2.19 -9.24 -2.76
C LEU A 74 -2.36 -9.72 -1.31
N ARG A 75 -1.70 -10.82 -0.92
CA ARG A 75 -1.75 -11.31 0.46
C ARG A 75 -1.20 -10.29 1.44
N SER A 76 -0.05 -9.67 1.14
CA SER A 76 0.54 -8.63 1.98
C SER A 76 -0.38 -7.39 2.13
N CYS A 77 -1.10 -7.02 1.08
CA CYS A 77 -2.10 -5.95 1.15
C CYS A 77 -3.33 -6.38 1.96
N ALA A 78 -3.82 -7.60 1.80
CA ALA A 78 -4.94 -8.14 2.56
C ALA A 78 -4.64 -8.22 4.06
N GLU A 79 -3.42 -8.60 4.45
CA GLU A 79 -2.91 -8.55 5.83
C GLU A 79 -2.89 -7.12 6.41
N CYS A 80 -2.91 -6.11 5.55
CA CYS A 80 -3.05 -4.69 5.91
C CYS A 80 -4.51 -4.20 5.85
N ASP A 81 -5.49 -5.09 5.84
CA ASP A 81 -6.94 -4.80 5.70
C ASP A 81 -7.30 -4.07 4.40
N ASN A 82 -6.55 -4.31 3.32
CA ASN A 82 -6.93 -3.83 1.99
C ASN A 82 -8.12 -4.66 1.46
N LEU A 83 -9.31 -4.05 1.49
CA LEU A 83 -10.55 -4.72 1.08
C LEU A 83 -10.52 -5.18 -0.38
N GLU A 84 -9.90 -4.41 -1.27
CA GLU A 84 -9.79 -4.76 -2.68
C GLU A 84 -8.92 -6.01 -2.86
N ALA A 85 -7.80 -6.10 -2.13
CA ALA A 85 -6.94 -7.28 -2.15
C ALA A 85 -7.67 -8.52 -1.60
N SER A 86 -8.37 -8.36 -0.47
CA SER A 86 -9.16 -9.44 0.13
C SER A 86 -10.28 -9.92 -0.79
N LEU A 87 -10.94 -9.01 -1.52
CA LEU A 87 -11.96 -9.36 -2.50
C LEU A 87 -11.36 -10.14 -3.68
N ILE A 88 -10.22 -9.70 -4.22
CA ILE A 88 -9.54 -10.40 -5.34
C ILE A 88 -9.09 -11.80 -4.91
N LEU A 89 -8.64 -11.95 -3.67
CA LEU A 89 -8.23 -13.25 -3.11
C LEU A 89 -9.42 -14.14 -2.71
N GLY A 90 -10.66 -13.62 -2.74
CA GLY A 90 -11.85 -14.35 -2.29
C GLY A 90 -11.92 -14.53 -0.76
N LEU A 91 -11.18 -13.74 0.01
CA LEU A 91 -11.16 -13.79 1.48
C LEU A 91 -12.37 -13.07 2.10
N VAL A 92 -13.01 -12.17 1.35
CA VAL A 92 -14.26 -11.51 1.75
C VAL A 92 -15.37 -12.03 0.85
N SER A 93 -16.30 -12.78 1.44
CA SER A 93 -17.58 -13.10 0.81
C SER A 93 -18.51 -11.90 0.96
N SER A 94 -19.34 -11.60 -0.04
CA SER A 94 -20.33 -10.50 -0.04
C SER A 94 -21.43 -10.58 1.04
N ASN A 95 -21.27 -11.46 2.03
CA ASN A 95 -22.18 -11.74 3.13
C ASN A 95 -21.59 -11.32 4.50
N SER A 96 -20.65 -10.36 4.55
CA SER A 96 -20.32 -9.71 5.81
C SER A 96 -21.53 -8.88 6.25
N SER A 97 -22.38 -9.49 7.08
CA SER A 97 -23.50 -8.85 7.75
C SER A 97 -23.03 -7.54 8.36
N PHE A 98 -23.52 -6.42 7.84
CA PHE A 98 -23.43 -5.13 8.51
C PHE A 98 -24.20 -5.24 9.83
N THR A 99 -23.52 -5.65 10.90
CA THR A 99 -24.01 -5.39 12.25
C THR A 99 -23.75 -3.92 12.52
N TYR A 100 -24.75 -3.10 12.23
CA TYR A 100 -24.88 -1.79 12.84
C TYR A 100 -25.07 -2.00 14.36
N SER A 101 -24.14 -1.47 15.15
CA SER A 101 -24.31 -1.23 16.58
C SER A 101 -24.23 0.25 16.84
#